data_AF-A0A438DHX4-F1
#
_entry.id   AF-A0A438DHX4-F1
#
_cell.length_a   1.000
_cell.length_b   1.000
_cell.length_c   1.000
_cell.angle_alpha   90.00
_cell.angle_beta   90.00
_cell.angle_gamma   90.00
#
_symmetry.space_group_name_H-M   'P 1'
#
loop_
_entity.id
_entity.type
_entity.pdbx_description
1 polymer ?
#
loop_
_entity_poly.entity_id
_entity_poly.type
_entity_poly.pdbx_seq_one_letter_code
_entity_poly.pdbx_strand_id
1 'polypeptide(L)'
;MQFLMGLNESYSVICGQILLMNPFPSVRQAYSFVSQEEKQRLLTSTNAIAESAASAAMAMRNNDKYSATWKDGIDRSNTGKMKPTNRPSGSQNFRVNRSS
;
A
#
# COMPACT_ATOMS: atom_id res chain seq x y z
N MET A 1 29.87 -25.38 8.40
CA MET A 1 29.23 -25.14 9.71
C MET A 1 28.02 -26.06 9.84
N GLN A 2 28.03 -27.02 10.78
CA GLN A 2 26.94 -27.99 10.94
C GLN A 2 25.58 -27.33 11.23
N PHE A 3 25.57 -26.18 11.92
CA PHE A 3 24.35 -25.39 12.19
C PHE A 3 23.51 -25.14 10.91
N LEU A 4 24.14 -24.68 9.83
CA LEU A 4 23.43 -24.33 8.58
C LEU A 4 22.89 -25.55 7.84
N MET A 5 23.52 -26.72 8.02
CA MET A 5 23.09 -27.98 7.38
C MET A 5 21.87 -28.60 8.06
N GLY A 6 21.59 -28.23 9.31
CA GLY A 6 20.42 -28.70 10.05
C GLY A 6 19.19 -27.80 9.90
N LEU A 7 19.28 -26.71 9.11
CA LEU A 7 18.16 -25.79 8.88
C LEU A 7 17.20 -26.32 7.82
N ASN A 8 15.93 -25.92 7.90
CA ASN A 8 14.92 -26.26 6.90
C ASN A 8 15.25 -25.65 5.53
N GLU A 9 14.84 -26.31 4.44
CA GLU A 9 15.10 -25.87 3.06
C GLU A 9 14.57 -24.47 2.74
N SER A 10 13.52 -24.01 3.45
CA SER A 10 13.00 -22.64 3.36
C SER A 10 14.06 -21.59 3.68
N TYR A 11 15.09 -21.92 4.47
CA TYR A 11 16.20 -21.04 4.83
C TYR A 11 17.40 -21.13 3.87
N SER A 12 17.28 -21.86 2.75
CA SER A 12 18.35 -22.02 1.76
C SER A 12 18.93 -20.70 1.26
N VAL A 13 18.08 -19.69 1.06
CA VAL A 13 18.49 -18.35 0.62
C VAL A 13 19.43 -17.69 1.63
N ILE A 14 19.03 -17.60 2.90
CA ILE A 14 19.87 -16.98 3.94
C ILE A 14 21.11 -17.83 4.23
N CYS A 15 21.03 -19.15 4.11
CA CYS A 15 22.21 -20.03 4.21
C CYS A 15 23.22 -19.76 3.10
N GLY A 16 22.77 -19.58 1.86
CA GLY A 16 23.61 -19.22 0.72
C GLY A 16 24.29 -17.86 0.94
N GLN A 17 23.55 -16.87 1.43
CA GLN A 17 24.11 -15.56 1.78
C GLN A 17 25.19 -15.66 2.86
N ILE A 18 24.92 -16.40 3.96
CA ILE A 18 25.88 -16.62 5.05
C ILE A 18 27.15 -17.32 4.53
N LEU A 19 27.02 -18.27 3.59
CA LEU A 19 28.17 -18.96 2.98
C LEU A 19 29.10 -18.04 2.19
N LEU A 20 28.55 -16.96 1.62
CA LEU A 20 29.27 -16.01 0.79
C LEU A 20 29.90 -14.84 1.59
N MET A 21 29.65 -14.76 2.90
CA MET A 21 30.16 -13.69 3.75
C MET A 21 31.67 -13.80 4.01
N ASN A 22 32.35 -12.65 4.06
CA ASN A 22 33.76 -12.53 4.44
C ASN A 22 33.95 -11.34 5.41
N PRO A 23 34.47 -11.54 6.64
CA PRO A 23 34.87 -12.82 7.22
C PRO A 23 33.67 -13.74 7.44
N PHE A 24 33.94 -15.04 7.36
CA PHE A 24 32.90 -16.05 7.52
C PHE A 24 32.34 -16.00 8.95
N PRO A 25 31.01 -15.85 9.14
CA PRO A 25 30.42 -15.57 10.44
C PRO A 25 30.49 -16.76 11.40
N SER A 26 30.57 -16.45 12.69
CA SER A 26 30.44 -17.44 13.76
C SER A 26 29.02 -18.02 13.83
N VAL A 27 28.85 -19.15 14.51
CA VAL A 27 27.52 -19.78 14.73
C VAL A 27 26.54 -18.79 15.36
N ARG A 28 26.99 -17.97 16.32
CA ARG A 28 26.15 -16.98 17.00
C ARG A 28 25.63 -15.92 16.03
N GLN A 29 26.48 -15.45 15.11
CA GLN A 29 26.08 -14.47 14.10
C GLN A 29 25.13 -15.09 13.07
N ALA A 30 25.43 -16.29 12.58
CA ALA A 30 24.54 -17.05 11.69
C ALA A 30 23.15 -17.25 12.30
N TYR A 31 23.07 -17.58 13.60
CA TYR A 31 21.81 -17.69 14.32
C TYR A 31 21.02 -16.38 14.35
N SER A 32 21.69 -15.25 14.61
CA SER A 32 21.05 -13.93 14.59
C SER A 32 20.48 -13.58 13.21
N PHE A 33 21.21 -13.90 12.13
CA PHE A 33 20.72 -13.69 10.76
C PHE A 33 19.47 -14.50 10.46
N VAL A 34 19.48 -15.80 10.81
CA VAL A 34 18.31 -16.69 10.62
C VAL A 34 17.12 -16.20 11.46
N SER A 35 17.35 -15.81 12.71
CA SER A 35 16.29 -15.30 13.60
C SER A 35 15.68 -13.99 13.09
N GLN A 36 16.48 -13.14 12.42
CA GLN A 36 15.97 -11.91 11.83
C GLN A 36 15.17 -12.18 10.56
N GLU A 37 15.63 -13.11 9.74
CA GLU A 37 14.94 -13.56 8.54
C GLU A 37 13.57 -14.17 8.87
N GLU A 38 13.48 -14.98 9.92
CA GLU A 38 12.21 -15.53 10.43
C GLU A 38 11.22 -14.41 10.81
N LYS A 39 11.68 -13.39 11.55
CA LYS A 39 10.84 -12.23 11.92
C LYS A 39 10.36 -11.48 10.68
N GLN A 40 11.22 -11.27 9.69
CA GLN A 40 10.85 -10.60 8.45
C GLN A 40 9.85 -11.41 7.63
N ARG A 41 9.97 -12.74 7.58
CA ARG A 41 8.99 -13.62 6.95
C ARG A 41 7.61 -13.50 7.58
N LEU A 42 7.54 -13.54 8.91
CA LEU A 42 6.27 -13.38 9.63
C LEU A 42 5.58 -12.05 9.26
N LEU A 43 6.33 -10.95 9.26
CA LEU A 43 5.82 -9.62 8.91
C LEU A 43 5.43 -9.51 7.42
N THR A 44 6.20 -10.12 6.53
CA THR A 44 5.92 -10.07 5.09
C THR A 44 4.65 -10.85 4.76
N SER A 45 4.43 -12.00 5.41
CA SER A 45 3.19 -12.76 5.29
C SER A 45 1.97 -11.96 5.76
N THR A 46 2.07 -11.23 6.87
CA THR A 46 0.97 -10.38 7.35
C THR A 46 0.72 -9.18 6.45
N ASN A 47 1.79 -8.55 5.95
CA ASN A 47 1.68 -7.37 5.10
C ASN A 47 1.14 -7.71 3.71
N ALA A 48 1.53 -8.84 3.12
CA ALA A 48 1.00 -9.30 1.85
C ALA A 48 -0.52 -9.50 1.89
N ILE A 49 -1.05 -10.00 3.01
CA ILE A 49 -2.50 -10.16 3.22
C ILE A 49 -3.17 -8.78 3.32
N ALA A 50 -2.60 -7.86 4.09
CA ALA A 50 -3.15 -6.52 4.27
C ALA A 50 -3.16 -5.69 2.97
N GLU A 51 -2.09 -5.75 2.18
CA GLU A 51 -1.99 -5.03 0.89
C GLU A 51 -2.93 -5.61 -0.16
N SER A 52 -3.12 -6.94 -0.17
CA SER A 52 -4.08 -7.61 -1.05
C SER A 52 -5.53 -7.19 -0.71
N ALA A 53 -5.88 -7.16 0.58
CA ALA A 53 -7.20 -6.71 1.03
C ALA A 53 -7.47 -5.23 0.71
N ALA A 54 -6.47 -4.36 0.93
CA ALA A 54 -6.57 -2.94 0.59
C ALA A 54 -6.76 -2.73 -0.92
N SER A 55 -6.00 -3.44 -1.75
CA SER A 55 -6.11 -3.39 -3.21
C SER A 55 -7.49 -3.87 -3.69
N ALA A 56 -8.01 -4.95 -3.12
CA ALA A 56 -9.35 -5.45 -3.42
C ALA A 56 -10.45 -4.44 -3.05
N ALA A 57 -10.36 -3.84 -1.86
CA ALA A 57 -11.32 -2.82 -1.43
C ALA A 57 -11.34 -1.58 -2.34
N MET A 58 -10.17 -1.12 -2.79
CA MET A 58 -10.05 0.01 -3.72
C MET A 58 -10.59 -0.31 -5.12
N ALA A 59 -10.49 -1.56 -5.57
CA ALA A 59 -11.06 -2.01 -6.84
C ALA A 59 -12.60 -2.03 -6.84
N MET A 60 -13.23 -2.33 -5.69
CA MET A 60 -14.69 -2.38 -5.57
C MET A 60 -15.37 -0.98 -5.65
N ARG A 61 -14.66 0.09 -5.29
CA ARG A 61 -15.20 1.46 -5.25
C ARG A 61 -15.47 2.08 -6.63
N ASN A 62 -14.97 1.49 -7.71
CA ASN A 62 -15.11 2.06 -9.05
C ASN A 62 -16.45 1.72 -9.74
N ASN A 63 -17.24 0.81 -9.17
CA ASN A 63 -18.46 0.30 -9.82
C ASN A 63 -19.74 1.11 -9.51
N ASP A 64 -19.74 1.96 -8.48
CA ASP A 64 -20.95 2.68 -8.04
C ASP A 64 -21.34 3.88 -8.92
N LYS A 65 -20.59 4.15 -10.00
CA LYS A 65 -20.79 5.33 -10.86
C LYS A 65 -21.74 5.12 -12.04
N TYR A 66 -22.27 3.91 -12.24
CA TYR A 66 -23.15 3.60 -13.39
C TYR A 66 -24.60 3.26 -13.04
N SER A 67 -25.01 3.23 -11.76
CA SER A 67 -26.37 2.79 -11.37
C SER A 67 -27.23 3.85 -10.67
N ALA A 68 -26.92 5.14 -10.78
CA ALA A 68 -27.88 6.19 -10.44
C ALA A 68 -28.75 6.55 -11.66
N THR A 69 -29.39 5.55 -12.28
CA THR A 69 -30.51 5.81 -13.20
C THR A 69 -31.79 5.75 -12.37
N TRP A 70 -32.16 6.87 -11.76
CA TRP A 70 -33.51 7.07 -11.22
C TRP A 70 -34.48 7.03 -12.41
N LYS A 71 -35.03 5.84 -12.67
CA LYS A 71 -36.25 5.67 -13.45
C LYS A 71 -37.41 5.83 -12.48
N ASP A 72 -37.74 7.07 -12.16
CA ASP A 72 -39.10 7.43 -11.76
C ASP A 72 -39.65 8.35 -12.85
N GLY A 73 -40.53 7.78 -13.66
CA GLY A 73 -41.21 8.51 -14.72
C GLY A 73 -42.24 9.46 -14.11
N ILE A 74 -42.09 10.76 -14.36
CA ILE A 74 -43.20 11.71 -14.50
C ILE A 74 -42.80 12.75 -15.55
N ASP A 75 -43.60 12.81 -16.61
CA ASP A 75 -43.57 13.85 -17.64
C ASP A 75 -43.49 15.26 -17.07
N ARG A 76 -42.60 16.10 -17.62
CA ARG A 76 -42.85 17.55 -17.81
C ARG A 76 -41.76 18.22 -18.63
N SER A 77 -42.13 18.58 -19.85
CA SER A 77 -41.39 19.46 -20.76
C SER A 77 -41.06 20.81 -20.11
N ASN A 78 -39.77 21.15 -20.01
CA ASN A 78 -39.27 22.51 -20.25
C ASN A 78 -37.72 22.49 -20.34
N THR A 79 -37.18 22.46 -21.55
CA THR A 79 -35.75 22.70 -21.81
C THR A 79 -35.41 24.18 -21.64
N GLY A 80 -35.33 24.64 -20.40
CA GLY A 80 -34.69 25.89 -20.01
C GLY A 80 -33.18 25.70 -20.00
N LYS A 81 -32.46 26.46 -20.84
CA LYS A 81 -31.00 26.41 -21.00
C LYS A 81 -30.31 26.82 -19.70
N MET A 82 -29.94 25.87 -18.83
CA MET A 82 -29.04 26.18 -17.71
C MET A 82 -27.59 26.12 -18.19
N LYS A 83 -27.00 27.30 -18.39
CA LYS A 83 -25.58 27.49 -18.68
C LYS A 83 -24.76 27.11 -17.44
N PRO A 84 -23.70 26.28 -17.54
CA PRO A 84 -22.81 26.04 -16.40
C PRO A 84 -22.01 27.31 -16.14
N THR A 85 -22.27 27.98 -15.01
CA THR A 85 -21.47 29.12 -14.55
C THR A 85 -20.18 28.60 -13.94
N ASN A 86 -19.07 28.76 -14.66
CA ASN A 86 -17.72 28.56 -14.15
C ASN A 86 -17.49 29.47 -12.92
N ARG A 87 -17.40 28.85 -11.73
CA ARG A 87 -16.96 29.52 -10.49
C ARG A 87 -15.43 29.54 -10.49
N PRO A 88 -14.76 30.70 -10.56
CA PRO A 88 -13.31 30.73 -10.39
C PRO A 88 -13.00 30.47 -8.92
N SER A 89 -12.13 29.50 -8.67
CA SER A 89 -11.51 29.24 -7.36
C SER A 89 -10.60 30.41 -7.02
N GLY A 90 -11.13 31.38 -6.25
CA GLY A 90 -10.36 32.51 -5.75
C GLY A 90 -9.49 32.11 -4.58
N SER A 91 -8.18 32.04 -4.81
CA SER A 91 -7.14 31.88 -3.79
C SER A 91 -7.24 32.98 -2.72
N GLN A 92 -7.29 32.58 -1.45
CA GLN A 92 -7.25 33.52 -0.32
C GLN A 92 -5.80 34.01 -0.13
N ASN A 93 -5.57 35.30 -0.41
CA ASN A 93 -4.31 35.97 -0.10
C ASN A 93 -4.28 36.37 1.38
N PHE A 94 -3.33 35.84 2.14
CA PHE A 94 -3.02 36.28 3.51
C PHE A 94 -2.47 37.70 3.48
N ARG A 95 -3.20 38.65 4.07
CA ARG A 95 -2.74 40.03 4.27
C ARG A 95 -1.85 40.08 5.51
N VAL A 96 -0.53 40.10 5.33
CA VAL A 96 0.44 40.42 6.40
C VAL A 96 0.43 41.94 6.58
N ASN A 97 -0.16 42.40 7.69
CA ASN A 97 -0.05 43.78 8.12
C ASN A 97 1.24 43.93 8.93
N ARG A 98 2.28 44.51 8.31
CA ARG A 98 3.47 45.00 9.00
C ARG A 98 3.26 46.50 9.23
N SER A 99 2.97 46.88 10.48
CA SER A 99 2.99 48.27 10.91
C SER A 99 4.39 48.58 11.47
N SER A 100 5.00 49.65 10.96
CA SER A 100 6.19 50.30 11.51
C SER A 100 5.92 50.96 12.85
#